data_AF-A0A832QB44-F1
#
_entry.id   AF-A0A832QB44-F1
#
_cell.length_a   1.000
_cell.length_b   1.000
_cell.length_c   1.000
_cell.angle_alpha   90.00
_cell.angle_beta   90.00
_cell.angle_gamma   90.00
#
_symmetry.space_group_name_H-M   'P 1'
#
loop_
_entity.id
_entity.type
_entity.pdbx_description
1 polymer ?
#
loop_
_entity_poly.entity_id
_entity_poly.type
_entity_poly.pdbx_seq_one_letter_code
_entity_poly.pdbx_strand_id
1 'polypeptide(L)'
;MAKKKPITIDEETKIKTETFLNMLDSEMRYRSEMNVAETLFDWVDQVEFACPYIDNIVRNPKVFLINEEEVVKIEKAKKISVESVKDLAKNTHYIEKIDPVTQDIKPSKILIEHREETYNTYENRFIYTLLYHLFRFVREKEALISEFDMSKAKILEYAASTDTGNEKINIELKVSAREVPKDVDTTKFRDELNSIKARLKKIKAYFGGWQKSEFYQALERSRVSFVRPPIRKTNVILKNPNFQVAMKLWEYLNTYDDKDDDKKAPKKDLKTSGDDILKGILGDTFLANYLVLDSISASRKEQKEKIVKYAVFILQQQIKRVISVLLESGIEMSDEELLDMISIEIRDEKTKRVLDSSAVKEKFKGEIEEYLKKVGKYLR
;
A
#
# COMPACT_ATOMS: atom_id res chain seq x y z
N MET A 1 3.15 -64.99 6.38
CA MET A 1 2.18 -63.92 6.02
C MET A 1 1.84 -63.13 7.27
N ALA A 2 2.41 -61.93 7.44
CA ALA A 2 2.06 -61.07 8.58
C ALA A 2 0.63 -60.55 8.37
N LYS A 3 -0.28 -60.87 9.30
CA LYS A 3 -1.65 -60.34 9.31
C LYS A 3 -1.57 -58.81 9.31
N LYS A 4 -2.05 -58.16 8.24
CA LYS A 4 -2.23 -56.70 8.20
C LYS A 4 -3.14 -56.32 9.37
N LYS A 5 -2.63 -55.56 10.33
CA LYS A 5 -3.47 -54.94 11.36
C LYS A 5 -4.46 -54.00 10.66
N PRO A 6 -5.76 -54.05 11.00
CA PRO A 6 -6.71 -53.07 10.50
C PRO A 6 -6.25 -51.68 10.93
N ILE A 7 -6.33 -50.71 10.02
CA ILE A 7 -6.09 -49.30 10.32
C ILE A 7 -7.14 -48.91 11.35
N THR A 8 -6.73 -48.82 12.61
CA THR A 8 -7.61 -48.49 13.74
C THR A 8 -7.42 -47.01 14.00
N ILE A 9 -8.51 -46.25 13.89
CA ILE A 9 -8.55 -44.82 14.18
C ILE A 9 -8.29 -44.68 15.68
N ASP A 10 -7.30 -43.88 16.04
CA ASP A 10 -6.97 -43.61 17.42
C ASP A 10 -7.91 -42.54 17.99
N GLU A 11 -8.69 -42.89 19.00
CA GLU A 11 -9.76 -42.05 19.53
C GLU A 11 -9.24 -40.72 20.11
N GLU A 12 -8.04 -40.72 20.70
CA GLU A 12 -7.40 -39.52 21.23
C GLU A 12 -7.11 -38.50 20.10
N THR A 13 -6.59 -38.99 18.97
CA THR A 13 -6.30 -38.15 17.80
C THR A 13 -7.59 -37.64 17.16
N LYS A 14 -8.64 -38.46 17.15
CA LYS A 14 -9.95 -38.05 16.66
C LYS A 14 -10.50 -36.89 17.47
N ILE A 15 -10.53 -37.01 18.80
CA ILE A 15 -10.97 -35.95 19.71
C ILE A 15 -10.13 -34.69 19.50
N LYS A 16 -8.80 -34.83 19.36
CA LYS A 16 -7.90 -33.70 19.09
C LYS A 16 -8.25 -32.97 17.79
N THR A 17 -8.47 -33.71 16.70
CA THR A 17 -8.83 -33.14 15.40
C THR A 17 -10.23 -32.50 15.39
N GLU A 18 -11.21 -33.11 16.06
CA GLU A 18 -12.57 -32.56 16.18
C GLU A 18 -12.57 -31.29 17.04
N THR A 19 -11.82 -31.27 18.14
CA THR A 19 -11.67 -30.08 18.99
C THR A 19 -11.05 -28.93 18.21
N PHE A 20 -10.01 -29.20 17.43
CA PHE A 20 -9.35 -28.20 16.57
C PHE A 20 -10.34 -27.56 15.59
N LEU A 21 -11.13 -28.37 14.88
CA LEU A 21 -12.10 -27.90 13.88
C LEU A 21 -13.26 -27.15 14.52
N ASN A 22 -13.73 -27.57 15.70
CA ASN A 22 -14.84 -26.92 16.40
C ASN A 22 -14.47 -25.55 16.99
N MET A 23 -13.21 -25.36 17.37
CA MET A 23 -12.70 -24.09 17.93
C MET A 23 -12.00 -23.21 16.88
N LEU A 24 -12.11 -23.56 15.60
CA LEU A 24 -11.49 -22.82 14.50
C LEU A 24 -12.23 -21.50 14.26
N ASP A 25 -11.54 -20.40 14.50
CA ASP A 25 -11.96 -19.06 14.07
C ASP A 25 -11.11 -18.63 12.88
N SER A 26 -11.74 -18.20 11.77
CA SER A 26 -11.01 -17.87 10.55
C SER A 26 -11.64 -16.74 9.73
N GLU A 27 -10.76 -15.90 9.20
CA GLU A 27 -11.06 -14.86 8.23
C GLU A 27 -10.43 -15.18 6.88
N MET A 28 -11.20 -15.00 5.80
CA MET A 28 -10.73 -15.13 4.43
C MET A 28 -11.07 -13.88 3.65
N ARG A 29 -10.12 -13.41 2.84
CA ARG A 29 -10.22 -12.22 2.00
C ARG A 29 -9.61 -12.53 0.65
N TYR A 30 -10.33 -12.27 -0.44
CA TYR A 30 -9.81 -12.56 -1.78
C TYR A 30 -10.15 -11.49 -2.82
N ARG A 31 -9.32 -11.41 -3.87
CA ARG A 31 -9.52 -10.55 -5.04
C ARG A 31 -9.38 -11.38 -6.32
N SER A 32 -10.43 -11.44 -7.15
CA SER A 32 -10.47 -12.22 -8.38
C SER A 32 -10.09 -11.42 -9.64
N GLU A 33 -10.60 -10.20 -9.81
CA GLU A 33 -10.38 -9.37 -11.01
C GLU A 33 -10.42 -7.88 -10.66
N MET A 34 -9.75 -7.04 -11.46
CA MET A 34 -9.80 -5.58 -11.35
C MET A 34 -10.09 -4.96 -12.73
N ASN A 35 -11.29 -4.42 -12.94
CA ASN A 35 -11.63 -3.51 -14.05
C ASN A 35 -11.16 -2.10 -13.66
N VAL A 36 -9.96 -1.68 -14.08
CA VAL A 36 -9.34 -0.43 -13.58
C VAL A 36 -8.84 0.52 -14.68
N ALA A 37 -8.94 0.14 -15.95
CA ALA A 37 -8.30 0.93 -17.01
C ALA A 37 -8.87 2.36 -17.16
N GLU A 38 -10.18 2.55 -17.04
CA GLU A 38 -10.77 3.86 -17.39
C GLU A 38 -10.81 4.86 -16.21
N THR A 39 -11.17 4.46 -15.00
CA THR A 39 -11.46 5.44 -13.93
C THR A 39 -10.24 5.93 -13.14
N LEU A 40 -9.07 5.28 -13.29
CA LEU A 40 -7.88 5.59 -12.47
C LEU A 40 -7.11 6.82 -12.95
N PHE A 41 -7.26 7.21 -14.23
CA PHE A 41 -6.37 8.17 -14.88
C PHE A 41 -7.01 9.49 -15.33
N ASP A 42 -8.33 9.64 -15.22
CA ASP A 42 -9.07 10.86 -15.61
C ASP A 42 -8.53 12.15 -14.95
N TRP A 43 -7.94 12.03 -13.76
CA TRP A 43 -7.36 13.15 -13.04
C TRP A 43 -6.08 13.69 -13.67
N VAL A 44 -5.34 12.85 -14.41
CA VAL A 44 -4.06 13.24 -15.03
C VAL A 44 -4.31 14.31 -16.09
N ASP A 45 -5.37 14.16 -16.89
CA ASP A 45 -5.76 15.15 -17.91
C ASP A 45 -6.11 16.50 -17.28
N GLN A 46 -6.91 16.49 -16.21
CA GLN A 46 -7.34 17.70 -15.52
C GLN A 46 -6.16 18.44 -14.86
N VAL A 47 -5.26 17.69 -14.20
CA VAL A 47 -4.08 18.26 -13.56
C VAL A 47 -3.09 18.78 -14.60
N GLU A 48 -2.79 18.01 -15.65
CA GLU A 48 -1.86 18.45 -16.71
C GLU A 48 -2.39 19.70 -17.43
N PHE A 49 -3.70 19.75 -17.72
CA PHE A 49 -4.32 20.93 -18.31
C PHE A 49 -4.20 22.17 -17.43
N ALA A 50 -4.35 22.02 -16.11
CA ALA A 50 -4.27 23.15 -15.17
C ALA A 50 -2.83 23.63 -14.90
N CYS A 51 -1.81 22.79 -15.12
CA CYS A 51 -0.41 23.11 -14.78
C CYS A 51 0.10 24.43 -15.40
N PRO A 52 -0.04 24.71 -16.72
CA PRO A 52 0.45 25.97 -17.30
C PRO A 52 -0.21 27.22 -16.71
N TYR A 53 -1.50 27.14 -16.37
CA TYR A 53 -2.25 28.25 -15.77
C TYR A 53 -1.78 28.54 -14.35
N ILE A 54 -1.52 27.50 -13.56
CA ILE A 54 -0.95 27.63 -12.22
C ILE A 54 0.48 28.17 -12.31
N ASP A 55 1.29 27.68 -13.24
CA ASP A 55 2.66 28.16 -13.45
C ASP A 55 2.70 29.66 -13.75
N ASN A 56 1.78 30.15 -14.58
CA ASN A 56 1.64 31.58 -14.87
C ASN A 56 1.36 32.43 -13.62
N ILE A 57 0.58 31.91 -12.66
CA ILE A 57 0.30 32.60 -11.40
C ILE A 57 1.51 32.57 -10.47
N VAL A 58 2.16 31.40 -10.36
CA VAL A 58 3.33 31.22 -9.48
C VAL A 58 4.51 32.08 -9.96
N ARG A 59 4.68 32.25 -11.27
CA ARG A 59 5.71 33.14 -11.84
C ARG A 59 5.39 34.62 -11.70
N ASN A 60 4.11 34.99 -11.70
CA ASN A 60 3.65 36.37 -11.60
C ASN A 60 2.69 36.54 -10.42
N PRO A 61 3.15 36.31 -9.18
CA PRO A 61 2.31 36.41 -8.01
C PRO A 61 1.96 37.86 -7.72
N LYS A 62 0.80 38.08 -7.09
CA LYS A 62 0.45 39.44 -6.66
C LYS A 62 1.30 39.86 -5.47
N VAL A 63 1.95 41.01 -5.57
CA VAL A 63 2.68 41.61 -4.47
C VAL A 63 1.80 42.66 -3.80
N PHE A 64 1.79 42.67 -2.47
CA PHE A 64 1.16 43.71 -1.66
C PHE A 64 2.23 44.43 -0.86
N LEU A 65 2.18 45.76 -0.81
CA LEU A 65 3.12 46.54 0.00
C LEU A 65 2.57 46.66 1.42
N ILE A 66 3.37 46.22 2.41
CA ILE A 66 3.13 46.45 3.83
C ILE A 66 4.12 47.49 4.31
N ASN A 67 3.64 48.39 5.16
CA ASN A 67 4.49 49.33 5.87
C ASN A 67 4.69 48.77 7.28
N GLU A 68 5.91 48.33 7.58
CA GLU A 68 6.30 47.90 8.93
C GLU A 68 6.94 49.06 9.67
N GLU A 69 6.46 49.35 10.88
CA GLU A 69 6.99 50.42 11.71
C GLU A 69 7.93 49.83 12.77
N GLU A 70 9.19 50.27 12.78
CA GLU A 70 10.21 49.84 13.75
C GLU A 70 10.81 51.05 14.47
N VAL A 71 10.91 51.00 15.81
CA VAL A 71 11.60 52.04 16.58
C VAL A 71 13.08 51.70 16.69
N VAL A 72 13.92 52.49 16.04
CA VAL A 72 15.38 52.30 16.06
C VAL A 72 16.09 53.50 16.67
N LYS A 73 17.38 53.33 16.99
CA LYS A 73 18.23 54.47 17.40
C LYS A 73 18.33 55.48 16.25
N ILE A 74 18.29 56.77 16.58
CA ILE A 74 18.33 57.86 15.59
C ILE A 74 19.51 57.74 14.61
N GLU A 75 20.66 57.24 15.08
CA GLU A 75 21.89 57.06 14.29
C GLU A 75 21.71 56.06 13.13
N LYS A 76 20.77 55.12 13.25
CA LYS A 76 20.47 54.14 12.21
C LYS A 76 19.42 54.62 11.22
N ALA A 77 18.75 55.74 11.52
CA ALA A 77 17.70 56.28 10.68
C ALA A 77 18.27 57.06 9.50
N LYS A 78 17.95 56.63 8.27
CA LYS A 78 18.38 57.33 7.04
C LYS A 78 17.33 58.32 6.52
N LYS A 79 16.05 58.07 6.77
CA LYS A 79 14.93 58.91 6.31
C LYS A 79 13.86 58.96 7.38
N ILE A 80 13.34 60.16 7.63
CA ILE A 80 12.34 60.44 8.66
C ILE A 80 11.02 60.78 7.93
N SER A 81 9.93 60.10 8.27
CA SER A 81 8.60 60.38 7.72
C SER A 81 7.81 61.32 8.65
N VAL A 82 6.67 61.82 8.18
CA VAL A 82 5.79 62.68 9.00
C VAL A 82 5.22 61.87 10.18
N GLU A 83 4.92 60.59 9.96
CA GLU A 83 4.47 59.65 10.97
C GLU A 83 5.55 59.42 12.04
N SER A 84 6.83 59.32 11.65
CA SER A 84 7.96 59.27 12.59
C SER A 84 7.99 60.47 13.55
N VAL A 85 7.72 61.67 13.03
CA VAL A 85 7.69 62.91 13.83
C VAL A 85 6.46 62.94 14.74
N LYS A 86 5.30 62.49 14.25
CA LYS A 86 4.08 62.38 15.08
C LYS A 86 4.27 61.38 16.22
N ASP A 87 4.96 60.26 15.98
CA ASP A 87 5.27 59.27 17.00
C ASP A 87 6.25 59.81 18.04
N LEU A 88 7.31 60.49 17.60
CA LEU A 88 8.27 61.14 18.50
C LEU A 88 7.58 62.19 19.41
N ALA A 89 6.63 62.95 18.88
CA ALA A 89 5.87 63.93 19.65
C ALA A 89 4.96 63.29 20.72
N LYS A 90 4.47 62.06 20.47
CA LYS A 90 3.65 61.31 21.43
C LYS A 90 4.50 60.60 22.50
N ASN A 91 5.72 60.21 22.14
CA ASN A 91 6.61 59.39 22.96
C ASN A 91 7.81 60.22 23.46
N THR A 92 7.55 61.08 24.45
CA THR A 92 8.56 61.99 25.02
C THR A 92 9.77 61.26 25.61
N HIS A 93 9.65 60.00 26.00
CA HIS A 93 10.75 59.14 26.47
C HIS A 93 11.77 58.78 25.38
N TYR A 94 11.50 59.06 24.11
CA TYR A 94 12.48 58.94 23.03
C TYR A 94 13.40 60.16 22.95
N ILE A 95 13.06 61.27 23.61
CA ILE A 95 13.83 62.51 23.61
C ILE A 95 14.96 62.41 24.64
N GLU A 96 16.20 62.62 24.20
CA GLU A 96 17.37 62.57 25.08
C GLU A 96 17.67 63.94 25.69
N LYS A 97 17.64 65.00 24.87
CA LYS A 97 17.96 66.36 25.28
C LYS A 97 17.11 67.38 24.54
N ILE A 98 16.82 68.48 25.22
CA ILE A 98 16.19 69.66 24.65
C ILE A 98 17.16 70.81 24.89
N ASP A 99 17.52 71.54 23.84
CA ASP A 99 18.35 72.72 23.97
C ASP A 99 17.52 73.86 24.61
N PRO A 100 17.94 74.40 25.78
CA PRO A 100 17.17 75.41 26.49
C PRO A 100 17.13 76.78 25.78
N VAL A 101 18.02 77.03 24.81
CA VAL A 101 18.12 78.31 24.09
C VAL A 101 17.45 78.22 22.73
N THR A 102 17.70 77.15 21.96
CA THR A 102 17.12 76.99 20.62
C THR A 102 15.79 76.24 20.61
N GLN A 103 15.42 75.62 21.74
CA GLN A 103 14.28 74.69 21.86
C GLN A 103 14.35 73.48 20.92
N ASP A 104 15.54 73.18 20.36
CA ASP A 104 15.73 72.03 19.50
C ASP A 104 15.72 70.73 20.30
N ILE A 105 15.08 69.70 19.73
CA ILE A 105 14.87 68.41 20.37
C ILE A 105 15.84 67.40 19.75
N LYS A 106 16.64 66.74 20.59
CA LYS A 106 17.53 65.64 20.19
C LYS A 106 16.94 64.29 20.63
N PRO A 107 16.36 63.50 19.72
CA PRO A 107 15.87 62.17 20.04
C PRO A 107 16.99 61.13 20.11
N SER A 108 16.85 60.16 21.01
CA SER A 108 17.68 58.94 21.08
C SER A 108 17.14 57.82 20.18
N LYS A 109 15.81 57.77 19.99
CA LYS A 109 15.10 56.77 19.19
C LYS A 109 14.07 57.44 18.28
N ILE A 110 13.79 56.82 17.14
CA ILE A 110 12.78 57.29 16.20
C ILE A 110 12.10 56.10 15.52
N LEU A 111 10.80 56.23 15.25
CA LEU A 111 10.04 55.29 14.44
C LEU A 111 10.50 55.39 12.97
N ILE A 112 10.78 54.27 12.33
CA ILE A 112 11.05 54.17 10.90
C ILE A 112 9.97 53.30 10.27
N GLU A 113 9.47 53.75 9.12
CA GLU A 113 8.57 52.99 8.28
C GLU A 113 9.39 52.26 7.19
N HIS A 114 9.39 50.93 7.23
CA HIS A 114 9.93 50.06 6.21
C HIS A 114 8.82 49.64 5.26
N ARG A 115 8.98 49.89 3.96
CA ARG A 115 8.06 49.39 2.94
C ARG A 115 8.55 48.03 2.48
N GLU A 116 7.89 46.98 2.92
CA GLU A 116 8.19 45.61 2.52
C GLU A 116 7.14 45.07 1.55
N GLU A 117 7.60 44.26 0.61
CA GLU A 117 6.75 43.54 -0.33
C GLU A 117 6.36 42.19 0.27
N THR A 118 5.06 41.92 0.36
CA THR A 118 4.54 40.63 0.82
C THR A 118 3.77 39.92 -0.29
N TYR A 119 3.89 38.60 -0.31
CA TYR A 119 3.01 37.73 -1.10
C TYR A 119 1.76 37.32 -0.34
N ASN A 120 1.56 37.74 0.92
CA ASN A 120 0.44 37.33 1.77
C ASN A 120 -0.90 38.01 1.40
N THR A 121 -1.35 37.80 0.16
CA THR A 121 -2.68 38.19 -0.31
C THR A 121 -3.63 36.99 -0.26
N TYR A 122 -4.94 37.25 -0.20
CA TYR A 122 -5.93 36.19 -0.16
C TYR A 122 -5.84 35.26 -1.38
N GLU A 123 -5.66 35.81 -2.58
CA GLU A 123 -5.54 35.07 -3.83
C GLU A 123 -4.31 34.18 -3.85
N ASN A 124 -3.17 34.71 -3.40
CA ASN A 124 -1.93 33.96 -3.30
C ASN A 124 -2.02 32.83 -2.27
N ARG A 125 -2.67 33.10 -1.13
CA ARG A 125 -2.97 32.08 -0.13
C ARG A 125 -3.86 30.98 -0.67
N PHE A 126 -4.85 31.33 -1.49
CA PHE A 126 -5.71 30.36 -2.15
C PHE A 126 -4.87 29.44 -3.05
N ILE A 127 -3.99 29.99 -3.88
CA ILE A 127 -3.10 29.20 -4.75
C ILE A 127 -2.14 28.35 -3.93
N TYR A 128 -1.55 28.89 -2.87
CA TYR A 128 -0.69 28.13 -1.96
C TYR A 128 -1.43 26.93 -1.33
N THR A 129 -2.67 27.16 -0.89
CA THR A 129 -3.55 26.10 -0.36
C THR A 129 -3.83 25.05 -1.45
N LEU A 130 -4.23 25.47 -2.65
CA LEU A 130 -4.47 24.56 -3.78
C LEU A 130 -3.23 23.72 -4.10
N LEU A 131 -2.05 24.33 -4.17
CA LEU A 131 -0.79 23.63 -4.43
C LEU A 131 -0.50 22.57 -3.38
N TYR A 132 -0.68 22.91 -2.09
CA TYR A 132 -0.49 21.95 -1.00
C TYR A 132 -1.40 20.73 -1.14
N HIS A 133 -2.70 20.94 -1.38
CA HIS A 133 -3.67 19.87 -1.58
C HIS A 133 -3.39 19.06 -2.85
N LEU A 134 -3.03 19.73 -3.95
CA LEU A 134 -2.70 19.09 -5.22
C LEU A 134 -1.47 18.19 -5.10
N PHE A 135 -0.40 18.65 -4.44
CA PHE A 135 0.80 17.85 -4.22
C PHE A 135 0.51 16.58 -3.44
N ARG A 136 -0.31 16.70 -2.39
CA ARG A 136 -0.75 15.56 -1.61
C ARG A 136 -1.56 14.57 -2.45
N PHE A 137 -2.56 15.06 -3.17
CA PHE A 137 -3.41 14.26 -4.05
C PHE A 137 -2.60 13.46 -5.07
N VAL A 138 -1.71 14.13 -5.82
CA VAL A 138 -0.89 13.47 -6.85
C VAL A 138 0.06 12.43 -6.24
N ARG A 139 0.63 12.70 -5.06
CA ARG A 139 1.50 11.74 -4.36
C ARG A 139 0.74 10.48 -3.95
N GLU A 140 -0.47 10.63 -3.40
CA GLU A 140 -1.32 9.51 -3.02
C GLU A 140 -1.73 8.68 -4.25
N LYS A 141 -2.10 9.34 -5.36
CA LYS A 141 -2.43 8.68 -6.61
C LYS A 141 -1.28 7.98 -7.29
N GLU A 142 -0.07 8.54 -7.25
CA GLU A 142 1.11 7.87 -7.79
C GLU A 142 1.46 6.58 -7.05
N ALA A 143 1.30 6.57 -5.73
CA ALA A 143 1.50 5.36 -4.94
C ALA A 143 0.53 4.25 -5.40
N LEU A 144 -0.74 4.60 -5.63
CA LEU A 144 -1.73 3.68 -6.18
C LEU A 144 -1.37 3.18 -7.58
N ILE A 145 -0.85 4.03 -8.48
CA ILE A 145 -0.42 3.60 -9.83
C ILE A 145 0.78 2.64 -9.74
N SER A 146 1.70 2.88 -8.81
CA SER A 146 2.87 2.02 -8.59
C SER A 146 2.48 0.66 -8.00
N GLU A 147 1.49 0.64 -7.12
CA GLU A 147 0.85 -0.60 -6.65
C GLU A 147 0.07 -1.29 -7.77
N PHE A 148 -0.58 -0.53 -8.66
CA PHE A 148 -1.36 -1.05 -9.77
C PHE A 148 -0.50 -1.80 -10.80
N ASP A 149 0.70 -1.30 -11.08
CA ASP A 149 1.71 -1.98 -11.93
C ASP A 149 2.11 -3.35 -11.34
N MET A 150 1.96 -3.53 -10.03
CA MET A 150 2.21 -4.78 -9.30
C MET A 150 0.95 -5.63 -9.08
N SER A 151 -0.26 -5.08 -9.33
CA SER A 151 -1.55 -5.62 -8.88
C SER A 151 -2.38 -6.32 -9.95
N LYS A 152 -1.80 -6.77 -11.07
CA LYS A 152 -2.38 -7.89 -11.85
C LYS A 152 -2.25 -9.21 -11.08
N ALA A 153 -2.56 -9.17 -9.79
CA ALA A 153 -2.33 -10.23 -8.84
C ALA A 153 -3.67 -10.69 -8.28
N LYS A 154 -4.04 -11.94 -8.55
CA LYS A 154 -5.06 -12.63 -7.76
C LYS A 154 -4.50 -12.79 -6.35
N ILE A 155 -5.17 -12.22 -5.35
CA ILE A 155 -4.71 -12.24 -3.95
C ILE A 155 -5.71 -13.05 -3.14
N LEU A 156 -5.20 -13.97 -2.32
CA LEU A 156 -5.90 -14.69 -1.28
C LEU A 156 -5.17 -14.46 0.04
N GLU A 157 -5.88 -13.93 1.02
CA GLU A 157 -5.44 -13.76 2.40
C GLU A 157 -6.33 -14.60 3.31
N TYR A 158 -5.72 -15.42 4.14
CA TYR A 158 -6.40 -16.27 5.13
C TYR A 158 -5.67 -16.17 6.45
N ALA A 159 -6.42 -15.89 7.51
CA ALA A 159 -5.91 -15.89 8.88
C ALA A 159 -6.85 -16.74 9.73
N ALA A 160 -6.29 -17.63 10.53
CA ALA A 160 -7.08 -18.45 11.43
C ALA A 160 -6.37 -18.71 12.74
N SER A 161 -7.16 -18.91 13.78
CA SER A 161 -6.70 -19.27 15.11
C SER A 161 -7.58 -20.37 15.68
N THR A 162 -6.98 -21.22 16.51
CA THR A 162 -7.71 -22.24 17.26
C THR A 162 -7.01 -22.47 18.60
N ASP A 163 -7.81 -22.77 19.61
CA ASP A 163 -7.36 -23.08 20.95
C ASP A 163 -7.74 -24.52 21.23
N THR A 164 -6.77 -25.40 21.45
CA THR A 164 -7.04 -26.81 21.77
C THR A 164 -7.19 -27.05 23.27
N GLY A 165 -7.19 -25.97 24.08
CA GLY A 165 -7.16 -25.99 25.55
C GLY A 165 -5.75 -26.12 26.12
N ASN A 166 -4.86 -26.83 25.43
CA ASN A 166 -3.46 -26.99 25.82
C ASN A 166 -2.52 -26.00 25.11
N GLU A 167 -2.91 -25.53 23.93
CA GLU A 167 -2.09 -24.66 23.09
C GLU A 167 -2.98 -23.80 22.18
N LYS A 168 -2.48 -22.60 21.89
CA LYS A 168 -3.07 -21.67 20.92
C LYS A 168 -2.25 -21.72 19.64
N ILE A 169 -2.89 -22.08 18.54
CA ILE A 169 -2.27 -22.19 17.23
C ILE A 169 -2.84 -21.12 16.31
N ASN A 170 -1.96 -20.44 15.59
CA ASN A 170 -2.32 -19.42 14.61
C ASN A 170 -1.70 -19.75 13.25
N ILE A 171 -2.41 -19.43 12.17
CA ILE A 171 -1.91 -19.47 10.80
C ILE A 171 -2.25 -18.18 10.06
N GLU A 172 -1.28 -17.66 9.32
CA GLU A 172 -1.47 -16.56 8.39
C GLU A 172 -0.93 -16.98 7.02
N LEU A 173 -1.78 -16.90 6.01
CA LEU A 173 -1.46 -17.30 4.64
C LEU A 173 -1.79 -16.15 3.69
N LYS A 174 -0.81 -15.77 2.88
CA LYS A 174 -0.98 -14.84 1.78
C LYS A 174 -0.48 -15.48 0.49
N VAL A 175 -1.39 -15.72 -0.44
CA VAL A 175 -1.11 -16.24 -1.77
C VAL A 175 -1.38 -15.13 -2.78
N SER A 176 -0.39 -14.84 -3.61
CA SER A 176 -0.53 -13.88 -4.71
C SER A 176 -0.03 -14.50 -6.01
N ALA A 177 -0.90 -14.57 -7.02
CA ALA A 177 -0.55 -15.04 -8.35
C ALA A 177 -0.58 -13.86 -9.32
N ARG A 178 0.54 -13.60 -10.00
CA ARG A 178 0.60 -12.58 -11.05
C ARG A 178 0.37 -13.24 -12.40
N GLU A 179 -0.61 -12.76 -13.15
CA GLU A 179 -0.69 -13.15 -14.56
C GLU A 179 0.43 -12.47 -15.33
N VAL A 180 1.26 -13.28 -16.00
CA VAL A 180 2.17 -12.82 -17.05
C VAL A 180 1.44 -13.08 -18.37
N PRO A 181 0.77 -12.07 -18.95
CA PRO A 181 -0.09 -12.30 -20.11
C PRO A 181 0.79 -12.68 -21.31
N LYS A 182 0.47 -13.79 -21.97
CA LYS A 182 1.25 -14.30 -23.10
C LYS A 182 0.82 -13.80 -24.47
N ASP A 183 -0.34 -13.15 -24.66
CA ASP A 183 -0.73 -12.73 -26.01
C ASP A 183 -1.59 -11.44 -26.11
N VAL A 184 -1.08 -10.53 -26.93
CA VAL A 184 -1.74 -9.64 -27.93
C VAL A 184 -2.56 -8.39 -27.52
N ASP A 185 -3.03 -8.19 -26.28
CA ASP A 185 -3.68 -6.88 -25.89
C ASP A 185 -2.90 -6.05 -24.85
N THR A 186 -1.68 -6.48 -24.52
CA THR A 186 -0.84 -5.89 -23.46
C THR A 186 0.05 -4.74 -23.91
N THR A 187 0.30 -4.58 -25.20
CA THR A 187 1.08 -3.44 -25.72
C THR A 187 0.34 -2.14 -25.50
N LYS A 188 -0.94 -2.03 -25.88
CA LYS A 188 -1.74 -0.81 -25.71
C LYS A 188 -1.83 -0.35 -24.25
N PHE A 189 -2.17 -1.26 -23.34
CA PHE A 189 -2.26 -0.92 -21.92
C PHE A 189 -0.89 -0.52 -21.32
N ARG A 190 0.19 -1.23 -21.70
CA ARG A 190 1.54 -0.89 -21.24
C ARG A 190 2.00 0.45 -21.83
N ASP A 191 1.64 0.74 -23.07
CA ASP A 191 1.93 1.99 -23.74
C ASP A 191 1.14 3.16 -23.12
N GLU A 192 -0.12 2.94 -22.77
CA GLU A 192 -0.94 3.89 -22.00
C GLU A 192 -0.35 4.17 -20.62
N LEU A 193 0.03 3.12 -19.88
CA LEU A 193 0.62 3.26 -18.55
C LEU A 193 1.99 3.95 -18.61
N ASN A 194 2.82 3.63 -19.61
CA ASN A 194 4.07 4.33 -19.88
C ASN A 194 3.84 5.79 -20.26
N SER A 195 2.83 6.08 -21.08
CA SER A 195 2.41 7.43 -21.45
C SER A 195 1.98 8.22 -20.21
N ILE A 196 1.17 7.64 -19.34
CA ILE A 196 0.74 8.24 -18.07
C ILE A 196 1.93 8.51 -17.15
N LYS A 197 2.86 7.56 -16.99
CA LYS A 197 4.10 7.76 -16.22
C LYS A 197 4.94 8.91 -16.79
N ALA A 198 5.03 9.03 -18.10
CA ALA A 198 5.76 10.13 -18.75
C ALA A 198 5.06 11.49 -18.51
N ARG A 199 3.73 11.54 -18.57
CA ARG A 199 2.93 12.74 -18.26
C ARG A 199 3.05 13.12 -16.78
N LEU A 200 3.01 12.16 -15.87
CA LEU A 200 3.21 12.37 -14.43
C LEU A 200 4.60 12.96 -14.14
N LYS A 201 5.64 12.51 -14.86
CA LYS A 201 6.98 13.09 -14.76
C LYS A 201 7.00 14.58 -15.14
N LYS A 202 6.22 14.99 -16.16
CA LYS A 202 6.07 16.41 -16.54
C LYS A 202 5.37 17.21 -15.46
N ILE A 203 4.26 16.70 -14.91
CA ILE A 203 3.53 17.33 -13.80
C ILE A 203 4.46 17.54 -12.61
N LYS A 204 5.26 16.54 -12.25
CA LYS A 204 6.25 16.65 -11.16
C LYS A 204 7.34 17.69 -11.43
N ALA A 205 7.74 17.88 -12.68
CA ALA A 205 8.69 18.92 -13.03
C ALA A 205 8.13 20.33 -12.72
N TYR A 206 6.84 20.56 -13.01
CA TYR A 206 6.16 21.80 -12.59
C TYR A 206 6.15 21.93 -11.06
N PHE A 207 5.80 20.87 -10.35
CA PHE A 207 5.72 20.90 -8.88
C PHE A 207 7.06 21.24 -8.24
N GLY A 208 8.14 20.61 -8.71
CA GLY A 208 9.49 20.92 -8.26
C GLY A 208 9.91 22.35 -8.61
N GLY A 209 9.43 22.92 -9.72
CA GLY A 209 9.60 24.33 -10.06
C GLY A 209 8.85 25.26 -9.11
N TRP A 210 7.58 24.96 -8.81
CA TRP A 210 6.75 25.77 -7.93
C TRP A 210 7.25 25.78 -6.50
N GLN A 211 7.64 24.63 -5.94
CA GLN A 211 8.21 24.55 -4.59
C GLN A 211 9.52 25.34 -4.43
N LYS A 212 10.28 25.48 -5.51
CA LYS A 212 11.53 26.27 -5.54
C LYS A 212 11.30 27.75 -5.83
N SER A 213 10.09 28.15 -6.20
CA SER A 213 9.79 29.55 -6.49
C SER A 213 9.84 30.41 -5.23
N GLU A 214 10.28 31.66 -5.38
CA GLU A 214 10.30 32.66 -4.30
C GLU A 214 8.91 32.85 -3.69
N PHE A 215 7.88 32.87 -4.54
CA PHE A 215 6.47 32.89 -4.13
C PHE A 215 6.13 31.82 -3.09
N TYR A 216 6.41 30.55 -3.41
CA TYR A 216 6.05 29.43 -2.55
C TYR A 216 6.87 29.44 -1.26
N GLN A 217 8.19 29.66 -1.36
CA GLN A 217 9.08 29.70 -0.20
C GLN A 217 8.76 30.85 0.74
N ALA A 218 8.41 32.02 0.22
CA ALA A 218 8.05 33.18 1.02
C ALA A 218 6.75 32.93 1.81
N LEU A 219 5.73 32.34 1.18
CA LEU A 219 4.48 31.98 1.86
C LEU A 219 4.67 30.87 2.92
N GLU A 220 5.53 29.90 2.63
CA GLU A 220 5.88 28.84 3.57
C GLU A 220 6.65 29.38 4.79
N ARG A 221 7.66 30.24 4.59
CA ARG A 221 8.41 30.90 5.67
C ARG A 221 7.50 31.77 6.53
N SER A 222 6.57 32.49 5.91
CA SER A 222 5.59 33.33 6.61
C SER A 222 4.49 32.55 7.31
N ARG A 223 4.49 31.20 7.23
CA ARG A 223 3.52 30.29 7.87
C ARG A 223 2.07 30.72 7.66
N VAL A 224 1.75 31.10 6.43
CA VAL A 224 0.45 31.70 6.13
C VAL A 224 -0.67 30.67 6.29
N SER A 225 -1.78 31.09 6.89
CA SER A 225 -2.93 30.22 7.10
C SER A 225 -3.60 29.82 5.79
N PHE A 226 -3.91 28.53 5.67
CA PHE A 226 -4.67 27.98 4.56
C PHE A 226 -6.05 28.65 4.43
N VAL A 227 -6.52 28.77 3.19
CA VAL A 227 -7.86 29.30 2.91
C VAL A 227 -8.88 28.20 3.16
N ARG A 228 -9.92 28.50 3.92
CA ARG A 228 -11.00 27.56 4.23
C ARG A 228 -12.14 27.67 3.20
N PRO A 229 -12.75 26.54 2.79
CA PRO A 229 -13.99 26.58 2.03
C PRO A 229 -15.12 27.31 2.78
N PRO A 230 -16.06 27.97 2.07
CA PRO A 230 -16.08 28.20 0.63
C PRO A 230 -15.08 29.28 0.19
N ILE A 231 -14.43 29.07 -0.96
CA ILE A 231 -13.48 30.04 -1.50
C ILE A 231 -14.23 31.32 -1.91
N ARG A 232 -13.83 32.46 -1.34
CA ARG A 232 -14.36 33.78 -1.70
C ARG A 232 -14.06 34.09 -3.16
N LYS A 233 -15.10 34.38 -3.94
CA LYS A 233 -15.00 34.75 -5.36
C LYS A 233 -14.59 36.22 -5.50
N THR A 234 -13.31 36.51 -5.31
CA THR A 234 -12.79 37.89 -5.49
C THR A 234 -12.77 38.26 -6.98
N ASN A 235 -12.69 39.56 -7.29
CA ASN A 235 -12.61 40.03 -8.69
C ASN A 235 -11.43 39.39 -9.46
N VAL A 236 -10.33 39.10 -8.77
CA VAL A 236 -9.17 38.45 -9.35
C VAL A 236 -9.50 37.01 -9.75
N ILE A 237 -10.15 36.27 -8.85
CA ILE A 237 -10.57 34.88 -9.10
C ILE A 237 -11.63 34.83 -10.21
N LEU A 238 -12.54 35.80 -10.25
CA LEU A 238 -13.63 35.85 -11.23
C LEU A 238 -13.17 36.29 -12.62
N LYS A 239 -12.22 37.22 -12.73
CA LYS A 239 -11.84 37.83 -14.03
C LYS A 239 -10.57 37.26 -14.65
N ASN A 240 -9.64 36.72 -13.86
CA ASN A 240 -8.39 36.19 -14.39
C ASN A 240 -8.57 34.73 -14.85
N PRO A 241 -8.35 34.40 -16.14
CA PRO A 241 -8.50 33.04 -16.65
C PRO A 241 -7.65 32.00 -15.89
N ASN A 242 -6.45 32.38 -15.44
CA ASN A 242 -5.59 31.46 -14.69
C ASN A 242 -6.22 31.07 -13.35
N PHE A 243 -6.79 32.05 -12.63
CA PHE A 243 -7.43 31.78 -11.34
C PHE A 243 -8.77 31.04 -11.50
N GLN A 244 -9.48 31.24 -12.62
CA GLN A 244 -10.67 30.45 -12.93
C GLN A 244 -10.33 28.97 -13.12
N VAL A 245 -9.24 28.65 -13.83
CA VAL A 245 -8.76 27.26 -13.97
C VAL A 245 -8.30 26.68 -12.64
N ALA A 246 -7.60 27.46 -11.81
CA ALA A 246 -7.23 27.05 -10.46
C ALA A 246 -8.46 26.77 -9.57
N MET A 247 -9.52 27.57 -9.68
CA MET A 247 -10.78 27.35 -8.97
C MET A 247 -11.48 26.06 -9.42
N LYS A 248 -11.52 25.80 -10.73
CA LYS A 248 -12.05 24.53 -11.27
C LYS A 248 -11.26 23.32 -10.77
N LEU A 249 -9.93 23.42 -10.73
CA LEU A 249 -9.09 22.34 -10.19
C LEU A 249 -9.35 22.14 -8.69
N TRP A 250 -9.53 23.21 -7.92
CA TRP A 250 -9.89 23.11 -6.51
C TRP A 250 -11.23 22.40 -6.29
N GLU A 251 -12.26 22.75 -7.05
CA GLU A 251 -13.56 22.07 -7.03
C GLU A 251 -13.44 20.60 -7.44
N TYR A 252 -12.64 20.31 -8.48
CA TYR A 252 -12.34 18.95 -8.90
C TYR A 252 -11.70 18.14 -7.78
N LEU A 253 -10.65 18.64 -7.13
CA LEU A 253 -9.96 17.92 -6.04
C LEU A 253 -10.91 17.60 -4.87
N ASN A 254 -11.76 18.56 -4.47
CA ASN A 254 -12.71 18.31 -3.38
C ASN A 254 -13.79 17.28 -3.76
N THR A 255 -14.31 17.36 -4.98
CA THR A 255 -15.33 16.40 -5.46
C THR A 255 -14.74 15.03 -5.78
N TYR A 256 -13.45 14.98 -6.11
CA TYR A 256 -12.74 13.73 -6.35
C TYR A 256 -12.50 12.98 -5.05
N ASP A 257 -12.07 13.66 -3.97
CA ASP A 257 -11.92 13.06 -2.63
C ASP A 257 -13.25 12.45 -2.12
N ASP A 258 -14.39 13.11 -2.34
CA ASP A 258 -15.71 12.57 -1.95
C ASP A 258 -16.08 11.30 -2.75
N LYS A 259 -15.69 11.21 -4.03
CA LYS A 259 -15.91 10.01 -4.87
C LYS A 259 -14.91 8.89 -4.57
N ASP A 260 -13.75 9.24 -4.03
CA ASP A 260 -12.70 8.32 -3.61
C ASP A 260 -12.86 7.85 -2.17
N ASP A 261 -13.58 8.56 -1.29
CA ASP A 261 -13.84 8.09 0.08
C ASP A 261 -14.67 6.78 0.07
N ASP A 262 -15.53 6.62 -0.94
CA ASP A 262 -16.19 5.33 -1.24
C ASP A 262 -15.22 4.25 -1.76
N LYS A 263 -14.02 4.65 -2.22
CA LYS A 263 -12.97 3.83 -2.86
C LYS A 263 -11.61 3.87 -2.14
N LYS A 264 -11.53 4.35 -0.89
CA LYS A 264 -10.27 4.44 -0.14
C LYS A 264 -9.70 3.06 0.16
N ALA A 265 -8.55 2.79 -0.46
CA ALA A 265 -7.52 1.82 -0.10
C ALA A 265 -7.87 0.31 -0.21
N PRO A 266 -6.88 -0.53 -0.61
CA PRO A 266 -7.05 -1.89 -1.14
C PRO A 266 -7.67 -2.93 -0.18
N LYS A 267 -8.05 -2.53 1.04
CA LYS A 267 -8.72 -3.41 2.00
C LYS A 267 -10.19 -3.66 1.66
N LYS A 268 -10.87 -2.74 0.96
CA LYS A 268 -12.30 -2.87 0.65
C LYS A 268 -12.61 -3.67 -0.62
N ASP A 269 -11.62 -3.86 -1.51
CA ASP A 269 -11.74 -4.69 -2.72
C ASP A 269 -11.60 -6.18 -2.44
N LEU A 270 -11.16 -6.55 -1.23
CA LEU A 270 -11.10 -7.94 -0.83
C LEU A 270 -12.51 -8.37 -0.43
N LYS A 271 -13.10 -9.27 -1.22
CA LYS A 271 -14.36 -9.91 -0.85
C LYS A 271 -14.13 -10.71 0.42
N THR A 272 -14.85 -10.35 1.48
CA THR A 272 -14.85 -11.04 2.78
C THR A 272 -15.97 -12.09 2.86
N SER A 273 -16.97 -11.98 1.99
CA SER A 273 -18.11 -12.89 1.91
C SER A 273 -18.01 -13.79 0.67
N GLY A 274 -18.40 -15.05 0.85
CA GLY A 274 -18.96 -15.83 -0.24
C GLY A 274 -18.09 -16.94 -0.82
N ASP A 275 -17.40 -17.72 0.03
CA ASP A 275 -17.23 -19.14 -0.28
C ASP A 275 -16.89 -19.95 0.99
N ASP A 276 -17.92 -20.43 1.69
CA ASP A 276 -17.75 -21.29 2.87
C ASP A 276 -17.01 -22.59 2.50
N ILE A 277 -17.05 -22.99 1.23
CA ILE A 277 -16.30 -24.11 0.68
C ILE A 277 -14.80 -23.79 0.70
N LEU A 278 -14.38 -22.63 0.18
CA LEU A 278 -12.96 -22.23 0.20
C LEU A 278 -12.45 -22.03 1.62
N LYS A 279 -13.25 -21.43 2.51
CA LYS A 279 -12.91 -21.34 3.95
C LYS A 279 -12.74 -22.71 4.57
N GLY A 280 -13.65 -23.65 4.25
CA GLY A 280 -13.57 -25.04 4.71
C GLY A 280 -12.30 -25.76 4.24
N ILE A 281 -11.92 -25.60 2.97
CA ILE A 281 -10.69 -26.17 2.41
C ILE A 281 -9.45 -25.58 3.12
N LEU A 282 -9.43 -24.27 3.35
CA LEU A 282 -8.34 -23.60 4.06
C LEU A 282 -8.25 -24.03 5.53
N GLY A 283 -9.40 -24.25 6.20
CA GLY A 283 -9.47 -24.80 7.54
C GLY A 283 -8.94 -26.23 7.64
N ASP A 284 -9.29 -27.10 6.68
CA ASP A 284 -8.74 -28.47 6.62
C ASP A 284 -7.24 -28.47 6.32
N THR A 285 -6.77 -27.51 5.51
CA THR A 285 -5.34 -27.30 5.24
C THR A 285 -4.62 -26.83 6.50
N PHE A 286 -5.25 -25.96 7.30
CA PHE A 286 -4.70 -25.55 8.59
C PHE A 286 -4.58 -26.73 9.56
N LEU A 287 -5.60 -27.59 9.65
CA LEU A 287 -5.52 -28.82 10.44
C LEU A 287 -4.37 -29.72 9.98
N ALA A 288 -4.19 -29.91 8.67
CA ALA A 288 -3.09 -30.71 8.13
C ALA A 288 -1.72 -30.12 8.52
N ASN A 289 -1.54 -28.80 8.41
CA ASN A 289 -0.32 -28.11 8.84
C ASN A 289 -0.07 -28.27 10.35
N TYR A 290 -1.12 -28.20 11.15
CA TYR A 290 -1.04 -28.43 12.60
C TYR A 290 -0.61 -29.86 12.93
N LEU A 291 -1.17 -30.88 12.28
CA LEU A 291 -0.76 -32.28 12.48
C LEU A 291 0.69 -32.52 12.07
N VAL A 292 1.16 -31.83 11.01
CA VAL A 292 2.59 -31.86 10.63
C VAL A 292 3.45 -31.25 11.74
N LEU A 293 3.06 -30.09 12.28
CA LEU A 293 3.75 -29.43 13.39
C LEU A 293 3.82 -30.34 14.62
N ASP A 294 2.70 -30.93 15.01
CA ASP A 294 2.59 -31.81 16.18
C ASP A 294 3.34 -33.15 16.00
N SER A 295 3.57 -33.57 14.75
CA SER A 295 4.36 -34.77 14.47
C SER A 295 5.86 -34.59 14.76
N ILE A 296 6.36 -33.35 14.82
CA ILE A 296 7.76 -33.04 15.11
C ILE A 296 8.11 -33.56 16.51
N SER A 297 9.02 -34.52 16.58
CA SER A 297 9.37 -35.23 17.82
C SER A 297 10.89 -35.39 17.93
N ALA A 298 11.41 -35.52 19.16
CA ALA A 298 12.86 -35.67 19.40
C ALA A 298 13.43 -36.97 18.80
N SER A 299 12.61 -38.02 18.68
CA SER A 299 12.99 -39.30 18.09
C SER A 299 12.38 -39.51 16.71
N ARG A 300 13.20 -39.96 15.74
CA ARG A 300 12.74 -40.35 14.40
C ARG A 300 11.72 -41.50 14.43
N LYS A 301 11.75 -42.35 15.45
CA LYS A 301 10.80 -43.47 15.58
C LYS A 301 9.41 -42.94 15.95
N GLU A 302 9.36 -42.09 16.98
CA GLU A 302 8.12 -41.46 17.46
C GLU A 302 7.49 -40.58 16.38
N GLN A 303 8.31 -39.78 15.70
CA GLN A 303 7.86 -38.95 14.57
C GLN A 303 7.21 -39.81 13.47
N LYS A 304 7.82 -40.95 13.10
CA LYS A 304 7.23 -41.86 12.10
C LYS A 304 5.90 -42.45 12.56
N GLU A 305 5.78 -42.81 13.84
CA GLU A 305 4.53 -43.33 14.41
C GLU A 305 3.42 -42.27 14.36
N LYS A 306 3.71 -41.02 14.75
CA LYS A 306 2.76 -39.89 14.66
C LYS A 306 2.37 -39.58 13.21
N ILE A 307 3.32 -39.53 12.29
CA ILE A 307 3.03 -39.27 10.86
C ILE A 307 2.08 -40.32 10.28
N VAL A 308 2.30 -41.61 10.57
CA VAL A 308 1.42 -42.68 10.07
C VAL A 308 0.02 -42.54 10.66
N LYS A 309 -0.08 -42.21 11.95
CA LYS A 309 -1.35 -41.96 12.64
C LYS A 309 -2.10 -40.79 12.01
N TYR A 310 -1.43 -39.67 11.82
CA TYR A 310 -2.02 -38.45 11.26
C TYR A 310 -2.34 -38.55 9.78
N ALA A 311 -1.57 -39.30 9.00
CA ALA A 311 -1.85 -39.52 7.58
C ALA A 311 -3.23 -40.16 7.34
N VAL A 312 -3.65 -41.08 8.22
CA VAL A 312 -4.98 -41.71 8.14
C VAL A 312 -6.09 -40.68 8.37
N PHE A 313 -5.93 -39.80 9.37
CA PHE A 313 -6.89 -38.74 9.66
C PHE A 313 -6.98 -37.69 8.56
N ILE A 314 -5.82 -37.25 8.06
CA ILE A 314 -5.75 -36.32 6.93
C ILE A 314 -6.49 -36.93 5.73
N LEU A 315 -6.24 -38.20 5.40
CA LEU A 315 -6.91 -38.90 4.31
C LEU A 315 -8.44 -38.89 4.49
N GLN A 316 -8.93 -39.24 5.68
CA GLN A 316 -10.38 -39.26 5.96
C GLN A 316 -11.01 -37.89 5.83
N GLN A 317 -10.37 -36.85 6.38
CA GLN A 317 -10.89 -35.48 6.31
C GLN A 317 -10.88 -34.94 4.88
N GLN A 318 -9.83 -35.23 4.11
CA GLN A 318 -9.73 -34.85 2.70
C GLN A 318 -10.80 -35.56 1.84
N ILE A 319 -11.01 -36.86 2.03
CA ILE A 319 -12.09 -37.60 1.35
C ILE A 319 -13.45 -36.97 1.67
N LYS A 320 -13.73 -36.72 2.96
CA LYS A 320 -14.98 -36.09 3.38
C LYS A 320 -15.18 -34.73 2.68
N ARG A 321 -14.15 -33.87 2.68
CA ARG A 321 -14.22 -32.55 2.03
C ARG A 321 -14.45 -32.66 0.53
N VAL A 322 -13.67 -33.48 -0.17
CA VAL A 322 -13.79 -33.66 -1.62
C VAL A 322 -15.20 -34.14 -1.98
N ILE A 323 -15.74 -35.12 -1.26
CA ILE A 323 -17.11 -35.60 -1.48
C ILE A 323 -18.13 -34.47 -1.24
N SER A 324 -18.00 -33.71 -0.15
CA SER A 324 -18.88 -32.55 0.10
C SER A 324 -18.84 -31.53 -1.05
N VAL A 325 -17.65 -31.17 -1.55
CA VAL A 325 -17.51 -30.22 -2.66
C VAL A 325 -18.15 -30.76 -3.95
N LEU A 326 -17.95 -32.05 -4.27
CA LEU A 326 -18.53 -32.68 -5.46
C LEU A 326 -20.07 -32.67 -5.40
N LEU A 327 -20.64 -33.06 -4.25
CA LEU A 327 -22.08 -33.08 -4.03
C LEU A 327 -22.68 -31.66 -4.09
N GLU A 328 -22.05 -30.69 -3.45
CA GLU A 328 -22.48 -29.28 -3.49
C GLU A 328 -22.36 -28.67 -4.90
N SER A 329 -21.43 -29.16 -5.72
CA SER A 329 -21.24 -28.76 -7.11
C SER A 329 -22.17 -29.46 -8.10
N GLY A 330 -23.05 -30.36 -7.63
CA GLY A 330 -23.97 -31.12 -8.47
C GLY A 330 -23.30 -32.20 -9.34
N ILE A 331 -22.08 -32.61 -8.98
CA ILE A 331 -21.35 -33.70 -9.64
C ILE A 331 -21.74 -35.01 -8.94
N GLU A 332 -22.55 -35.82 -9.60
CA GLU A 332 -22.81 -37.19 -9.17
C GLU A 332 -21.64 -38.09 -9.59
N MET A 333 -20.99 -38.71 -8.61
CA MET A 333 -19.90 -39.67 -8.81
C MET A 333 -20.32 -41.00 -8.20
N SER A 334 -20.16 -42.09 -8.95
CA SER A 334 -20.42 -43.44 -8.45
C SER A 334 -19.29 -43.94 -7.56
N ASP A 335 -19.61 -44.87 -6.65
CA ASP A 335 -18.62 -45.54 -5.80
C ASP A 335 -17.54 -46.26 -6.64
N GLU A 336 -17.92 -46.80 -7.80
CA GLU A 336 -16.99 -47.48 -8.71
C GLU A 336 -15.97 -46.52 -9.32
N GLU A 337 -16.40 -45.35 -9.76
CA GLU A 337 -15.51 -44.32 -10.33
C GLU A 337 -14.51 -43.80 -9.29
N LEU A 338 -14.96 -43.54 -8.05
CA LEU A 338 -14.08 -43.09 -6.97
C LEU A 338 -13.04 -44.17 -6.61
N LEU A 339 -13.45 -45.44 -6.55
CA LEU A 339 -12.56 -46.55 -6.25
C LEU A 339 -11.53 -46.79 -7.38
N ASP A 340 -11.91 -46.58 -8.64
CA ASP A 340 -11.00 -46.68 -9.77
C ASP A 340 -9.93 -45.58 -9.71
N MET A 341 -10.32 -44.32 -9.46
CA MET A 341 -9.38 -43.20 -9.29
C MET A 341 -8.35 -43.48 -8.17
N ILE A 342 -8.82 -43.95 -7.01
CA ILE A 342 -7.93 -44.31 -5.89
C ILE A 342 -7.02 -45.48 -6.28
N SER A 343 -7.54 -46.45 -7.02
CA SER A 343 -6.76 -47.63 -7.47
C SER A 343 -5.65 -47.26 -8.44
N ILE A 344 -5.91 -46.32 -9.36
CA ILE A 344 -4.92 -45.76 -10.28
C ILE A 344 -3.81 -45.06 -9.49
N GLU A 345 -4.14 -44.17 -8.56
CA GLU A 345 -3.13 -43.43 -7.78
C GLU A 345 -2.28 -44.38 -6.91
N ILE A 346 -2.89 -45.41 -6.31
CA ILE A 346 -2.16 -46.46 -5.57
C ILE A 346 -1.17 -47.19 -6.49
N ARG A 347 -1.55 -47.45 -7.75
CA ARG A 347 -0.69 -48.13 -8.73
C ARG A 347 0.48 -47.24 -9.15
N ASP A 348 0.23 -45.96 -9.39
CA ASP A 348 1.26 -45.00 -9.80
C ASP A 348 2.28 -44.80 -8.70
N GLU A 349 1.83 -44.65 -7.45
CA GLU A 349 2.74 -44.47 -6.30
C GLU A 349 3.56 -45.74 -6.01
N LYS A 350 2.97 -46.93 -6.18
CA LYS A 350 3.73 -48.19 -6.14
C LYS A 350 4.80 -48.25 -7.24
N THR A 351 4.48 -47.76 -8.43
CA THR A 351 5.39 -47.78 -9.58
C THR A 351 6.58 -46.84 -9.35
N LYS A 352 6.35 -45.62 -8.87
CA LYS A 352 7.43 -44.69 -8.47
C LYS A 352 8.36 -45.32 -7.43
N ARG A 353 7.80 -45.98 -6.42
CA ARG A 353 8.59 -46.67 -5.38
C ARG A 353 9.46 -47.80 -5.94
N VAL A 354 8.97 -48.53 -6.94
CA VAL A 354 9.75 -49.56 -7.63
C VAL A 354 10.88 -48.92 -8.43
N LEU A 355 10.62 -47.83 -9.16
CA LEU A 355 11.61 -47.09 -9.94
C LEU A 355 12.76 -46.52 -9.07
N ASP A 356 12.43 -45.93 -7.93
CA ASP A 356 13.42 -45.46 -6.96
C ASP A 356 14.26 -46.63 -6.42
N SER A 357 13.62 -47.78 -6.14
CA SER A 357 14.34 -48.97 -5.67
C SER A 357 15.26 -49.58 -6.73
N SER A 358 14.90 -49.51 -8.02
CA SER A 358 15.76 -49.96 -9.11
C SER A 358 16.95 -49.03 -9.32
N ALA A 359 16.75 -47.71 -9.22
CA ALA A 359 17.84 -46.74 -9.31
C ALA A 359 18.87 -46.93 -8.18
N VAL A 360 18.40 -47.20 -6.95
CA VAL A 360 19.28 -47.55 -5.83
C VAL A 360 20.02 -48.86 -6.09
N LYS A 361 19.34 -49.90 -6.60
CA LYS A 361 19.97 -51.19 -6.93
C LYS A 361 21.02 -51.07 -8.03
N GLU A 362 20.78 -50.28 -9.07
CA GLU A 362 21.75 -50.04 -10.14
C GLU A 362 22.98 -49.31 -9.63
N LYS A 363 22.80 -48.31 -8.76
CA LYS A 363 23.92 -47.59 -8.14
C LYS A 363 24.77 -48.53 -7.27
N PHE A 364 24.14 -49.37 -6.45
CA PHE A 364 24.83 -50.40 -5.67
C PHE A 364 25.54 -51.43 -6.56
N LYS A 365 24.93 -51.83 -7.69
CA LYS A 365 25.55 -52.77 -8.62
C LYS A 365 26.78 -52.16 -9.30
N GLY A 366 26.71 -50.88 -9.70
CA GLY A 366 27.86 -50.15 -10.25
C GLY A 366 29.03 -50.06 -9.27
N GLU A 367 28.76 -49.75 -8.00
CA GLU A 367 29.77 -49.71 -6.93
C GLU A 367 30.39 -51.10 -6.68
N ILE A 368 29.58 -52.17 -6.69
CA ILE A 368 30.07 -53.55 -6.55
C ILE A 368 30.93 -53.95 -7.75
N GLU A 369 30.54 -53.61 -8.97
CA GLU A 369 31.33 -53.89 -10.17
C GLU A 369 32.66 -53.11 -10.17
N GLU A 370 32.66 -51.87 -9.68
CA GLU A 370 33.89 -51.08 -9.52
C GLU A 370 34.80 -51.67 -8.45
N TYR A 371 34.24 -52.09 -7.30
CA TYR A 371 34.98 -52.79 -6.26
C TYR A 371 35.58 -54.10 -6.77
N LEU A 372 34.82 -54.93 -7.48
CA LEU A 372 35.31 -56.18 -8.08
C LEU A 372 36.40 -55.94 -9.13
N LYS A 373 36.29 -54.88 -9.94
CA LYS A 373 37.36 -54.47 -10.87
C LYS A 373 38.63 -54.02 -10.15
N LYS A 374 38.51 -53.32 -9.02
CA LYS A 374 39.66 -52.94 -8.18
C LYS A 374 40.32 -54.17 -7.58
N VAL A 375 39.55 -55.08 -6.96
CA VAL A 375 40.08 -56.32 -6.37
C VAL A 375 40.69 -57.25 -7.41
N GLY A 376 40.09 -57.38 -8.60
CA GLY A 376 40.64 -58.17 -9.70
C GLY A 376 41.96 -57.64 -10.28
N LYS A 377 42.27 -56.35 -10.10
CA LYS A 377 43.60 -55.79 -10.41
C LYS A 377 44.68 -56.13 -9.37
N TYR A 378 44.30 -56.45 -8.14
CA TYR A 378 45.22 -56.86 -7.07
C TYR A 378 45.49 -58.37 -7.04
N LEU A 379 44.75 -59.17 -7.83
CA LEU A 379 44.88 -60.63 -7.94
C LEU A 379 45.62 -61.08 -9.22
N ARG A 380 46.39 -60.19 -9.86
CA ARG A 380 47.28 -60.51 -10.99
C ARG A 380 48.74 -60.30 -10.62
#